data_AF-A0A0Q6QJR4-F1
#
_entry.id   AF-A0A0Q6QJR4-F1
#
_cell.length_a   1.000
_cell.length_b   1.000
_cell.length_c   1.000
_cell.angle_alpha   90.00
_cell.angle_beta   90.00
_cell.angle_gamma   90.00
#
_symmetry.space_group_name_H-M   'P 1'
#
loop_
_entity.id
_entity.type
_entity.pdbx_description
1 polymer ?
#
loop_
_entity_poly.entity_id
_entity_poly.type
_entity_poly.pdbx_seq_one_letter_code
_entity_poly.pdbx_strand_id
1 'polypeptide(L)'
;MAPAGQLNVYNDNDTRHIAVGVSTLELGGKSNDLNLDVLLKYLLRKANPQDVEAYPDRFGLSFYTGPDPSFAQLHTELYWKIDNSGKIELLVQCVYRTKTTGALCNLTTGAEQEGALITLRFNYLYLPSWNDVLKKSVELLGQIYR
;
A
#
# COMPACT_ATOMS: atom_id res chain seq x y z
N MET A 1 5.43 1.36 -19.50
CA MET A 1 4.45 2.16 -18.71
C MET A 1 4.48 3.55 -19.29
N ALA A 2 3.33 4.16 -19.58
CA ALA A 2 3.26 5.54 -20.06
C ALA A 2 2.89 6.47 -18.89
N PRO A 3 3.40 7.70 -18.84
CA PRO A 3 3.05 8.66 -17.79
C PRO A 3 1.56 9.02 -17.84
N ALA A 4 0.89 9.04 -16.69
CA ALA A 4 -0.55 9.27 -16.57
C ALA A 4 -1.02 10.72 -16.84
N GLY A 5 -0.09 11.64 -17.15
CA GLY A 5 -0.37 13.08 -17.09
C GLY A 5 -0.70 13.53 -15.66
N GLN A 6 -0.97 14.81 -15.43
CA GLN A 6 -1.20 15.39 -14.09
C GLN A 6 -2.50 14.92 -13.38
N LEU A 7 -3.13 13.83 -13.84
CA LEU A 7 -4.40 13.37 -13.32
C LEU A 7 -4.20 12.56 -12.01
N ASN A 8 -5.01 12.87 -11.01
CA ASN A 8 -5.09 12.08 -9.78
C ASN A 8 -5.78 10.74 -10.11
N VAL A 9 -5.27 9.61 -9.59
CA VAL A 9 -5.79 8.25 -9.84
C VAL A 9 -7.29 8.09 -9.57
N TYR A 10 -7.89 8.90 -8.69
CA TYR A 10 -9.35 8.89 -8.49
C TYR A 10 -10.15 9.42 -9.69
N ASN A 11 -9.51 10.24 -10.53
CA ASN A 11 -10.04 10.84 -11.75
C ASN A 11 -9.38 10.24 -13.01
N ASP A 12 -8.56 9.21 -12.85
CA ASP A 12 -7.90 8.54 -13.95
C ASP A 12 -8.84 7.45 -14.49
N ASN A 13 -9.32 7.68 -15.70
CA ASN A 13 -10.22 6.75 -16.38
C ASN A 13 -9.50 5.50 -16.88
N ASP A 14 -8.17 5.50 -16.92
CA ASP A 14 -7.38 4.35 -17.33
C ASP A 14 -6.93 3.54 -16.10
N THR A 15 -7.60 2.41 -15.88
CA THR A 15 -7.33 1.50 -14.77
C THR A 15 -5.95 0.85 -14.85
N ARG A 16 -5.20 1.03 -15.95
CA ARG A 16 -3.83 0.51 -16.13
C ARG A 16 -2.75 1.44 -15.58
N HIS A 17 -3.09 2.67 -15.25
CA HIS A 17 -2.11 3.60 -14.68
C HIS A 17 -1.79 3.26 -13.22
N ILE A 18 -0.53 3.48 -12.87
CA ILE A 18 0.00 3.31 -11.52
C ILE A 18 0.61 4.64 -11.12
N ALA A 19 0.13 5.24 -10.04
CA ALA A 19 0.75 6.43 -9.49
C ALA A 19 1.84 6.03 -8.50
N VAL A 20 2.99 6.69 -8.63
CA VAL A 20 4.16 6.49 -7.77
C VAL A 20 4.40 7.80 -7.01
N GLY A 21 4.41 7.73 -5.69
CA GLY A 21 4.77 8.81 -4.80
C GLY A 21 6.02 8.46 -4.01
N VAL A 22 6.93 9.42 -3.86
CA VAL A 22 8.12 9.29 -3.02
C VAL A 22 8.10 10.44 -2.01
N SER A 23 8.25 10.10 -0.74
CA SER A 23 8.38 11.09 0.34
C SER A 23 9.63 10.80 1.15
N THR A 24 10.41 11.82 1.47
CA THR A 24 11.59 11.71 2.34
C THR A 24 11.16 11.42 3.77
N LEU A 25 11.81 10.45 4.41
CA LEU A 25 11.79 10.24 5.85
C LEU A 25 12.83 11.19 6.45
N GLU A 26 12.39 12.19 7.22
CA GLU A 26 13.33 13.11 7.87
C GLU A 26 14.18 12.35 8.91
N LEU A 27 15.43 12.06 8.55
CA LEU A 27 16.44 11.54 9.47
C LEU A 27 16.84 12.63 10.48
N GLY A 28 16.07 12.79 11.57
CA GLY A 28 16.53 13.53 12.76
C GLY A 28 15.55 14.46 13.47
N GLY A 29 14.30 14.62 13.00
CA GLY A 29 13.28 15.42 13.69
C GLY A 29 12.12 14.54 14.12
N LYS A 30 11.71 14.60 15.41
CA LYS A 30 10.53 13.93 16.02
C LYS A 30 9.54 13.44 14.96
N SER A 31 9.73 12.22 14.54
CA SER A 31 9.14 11.78 13.30
C SER A 31 7.67 11.49 13.54
N ASN A 32 6.82 12.16 12.77
CA ASN A 32 5.59 11.52 12.29
C ASN A 32 5.98 10.45 11.26
N ASP A 33 6.99 9.63 11.59
CA ASP A 33 7.34 8.43 10.84
C ASP A 33 6.04 7.67 10.78
N LEU A 34 5.53 7.51 9.57
CA LEU A 34 4.47 6.58 9.29
C LEU A 34 5.08 5.19 9.50
N ASN A 35 5.30 4.82 10.76
CA ASN A 35 5.73 3.50 11.13
C ASN A 35 4.59 2.61 10.66
N LEU A 36 4.86 1.78 9.66
CA LEU A 36 3.88 0.89 9.08
C LEU A 36 3.25 0.01 10.16
N ASP A 37 3.98 -0.29 11.25
CA ASP A 37 3.46 -0.97 12.43
C ASP A 37 2.39 -0.14 13.15
N VAL A 38 2.60 1.18 13.30
CA VAL A 38 1.62 2.09 13.93
C VAL A 38 0.39 2.21 13.05
N LEU A 39 0.58 2.34 11.73
CA LEU A 39 -0.53 2.41 10.79
C LEU A 39 -1.32 1.08 10.79
N LEU A 40 -0.67 -0.07 10.68
CA LEU A 40 -1.34 -1.36 10.73
C LEU A 40 -2.07 -1.54 12.07
N LYS A 41 -1.42 -1.24 13.21
CA LYS A 41 -2.07 -1.31 14.53
C LYS A 41 -3.27 -0.39 14.63
N TYR A 42 -3.19 0.81 14.07
CA TYR A 42 -4.32 1.74 14.02
C TYR A 42 -5.48 1.18 13.18
N LEU A 43 -5.18 0.66 11.99
CA LEU A 43 -6.18 0.09 11.08
C LEU A 43 -6.84 -1.16 11.68
N LEU A 44 -6.05 -2.02 12.33
CA LEU A 44 -6.52 -3.24 12.99
C LEU A 44 -7.13 -3.00 14.38
N ARG A 45 -7.02 -1.80 14.97
CA ARG A 45 -7.56 -1.54 16.32
C ARG A 45 -9.06 -1.79 16.43
N LYS A 46 -9.78 -1.59 15.33
CA LYS A 46 -11.24 -1.83 15.24
C LYS A 46 -11.58 -3.19 14.64
N ALA A 47 -10.58 -3.97 14.21
CA ALA A 47 -10.79 -5.31 13.70
C ALA A 47 -11.16 -6.25 14.84
N ASN A 48 -12.12 -7.15 14.61
CA ASN A 48 -12.31 -8.28 15.48
C ASN A 48 -11.08 -9.19 15.33
N PRO A 49 -10.43 -9.65 16.42
CA PRO A 49 -9.28 -10.56 16.32
C PRO A 49 -9.54 -11.83 15.50
N GLN A 50 -10.81 -12.25 15.39
CA GLN A 50 -11.22 -13.39 14.56
C GLN A 50 -11.21 -13.09 13.05
N ASP A 51 -11.33 -11.82 12.65
CA ASP A 51 -11.29 -11.37 11.25
C ASP A 51 -9.85 -11.12 10.77
N VAL A 52 -8.90 -11.03 11.71
CA VAL A 52 -7.47 -10.99 11.43
C VAL A 52 -7.01 -12.43 11.21
N GLU A 53 -7.28 -12.96 10.03
CA GLU A 53 -6.81 -14.27 9.64
C GLU A 53 -5.27 -14.28 9.59
N ALA A 54 -4.67 -14.87 10.63
CA ALA A 54 -3.28 -15.29 10.63
C ALA A 54 -3.14 -16.57 9.78
N TYR A 55 -3.42 -16.47 8.48
CA TYR A 55 -3.13 -17.51 7.50
C TYR A 55 -2.15 -16.96 6.45
N PRO A 56 -1.11 -17.73 6.06
CA PRO A 56 -0.29 -17.37 4.93
C PRO A 56 -1.10 -17.51 3.63
N ASP A 57 -0.91 -16.51 2.78
CA ASP A 57 -1.07 -16.53 1.33
C ASP A 57 -2.45 -16.28 0.73
N ARG A 58 -2.87 -15.02 0.85
CA ARG A 58 -3.36 -14.32 -0.34
C ARG A 58 -2.22 -13.46 -0.92
N PHE A 59 -1.70 -13.87 -2.08
CA PHE A 59 -0.63 -13.17 -2.82
C PHE A 59 0.74 -13.08 -2.13
N GLY A 60 1.08 -14.03 -1.25
CA GLY A 60 2.37 -13.98 -0.53
C GLY A 60 2.35 -13.08 0.72
N LEU A 61 1.17 -12.62 1.17
CA LEU A 61 1.01 -11.59 2.19
C LEU A 61 0.07 -12.05 3.31
N SER A 62 0.29 -11.53 4.51
CA SER A 62 -0.71 -11.55 5.60
C SER A 62 -1.90 -10.68 5.21
N PHE A 63 -3.10 -11.00 5.71
CA PHE A 63 -4.35 -10.44 5.20
C PHE A 63 -5.34 -10.10 6.31
N TYR A 64 -6.13 -9.06 6.06
CA TYR A 64 -7.33 -8.71 6.82
C TYR A 64 -8.39 -8.18 5.86
N THR A 65 -9.65 -8.46 6.16
CA THR A 65 -10.79 -7.87 5.46
C THR A 65 -11.86 -7.41 6.44
N GLY A 66 -12.41 -6.22 6.22
CA GLY A 66 -13.43 -5.69 7.13
C GLY A 66 -13.82 -4.24 6.83
N PRO A 67 -14.48 -3.55 7.78
CA PRO A 67 -14.85 -2.15 7.62
C PRO A 67 -13.62 -1.24 7.52
N ASP A 68 -13.67 -0.23 6.65
CA ASP A 68 -12.62 0.77 6.60
C ASP A 68 -12.61 1.60 7.90
N PRO A 69 -11.46 1.72 8.59
CA PRO A 69 -11.40 2.38 9.89
C PRO A 69 -11.59 3.90 9.81
N SER A 70 -11.36 4.49 8.64
CA SER A 70 -11.55 5.92 8.36
C SER A 70 -12.98 6.20 7.88
N PHE A 71 -13.60 5.26 7.17
CA PHE A 71 -14.95 5.38 6.64
C PHE A 71 -15.75 4.08 6.86
N ALA A 72 -16.42 3.94 8.00
CA ALA A 72 -17.08 2.69 8.42
C ALA A 72 -18.10 2.10 7.42
N GLN A 73 -18.59 2.90 6.48
CA GLN A 73 -19.49 2.50 5.39
C GLN A 73 -18.77 1.86 4.18
N LEU A 74 -17.44 1.89 4.15
CA LEU A 74 -16.60 1.29 3.13
C LEU A 74 -16.04 -0.04 3.64
N HIS A 75 -15.80 -0.95 2.71
CA HIS A 75 -15.11 -2.19 2.98
C HIS A 75 -13.64 -2.04 2.58
N THR A 76 -12.73 -2.60 3.36
CA THR A 76 -11.28 -2.47 3.19
C THR A 76 -10.66 -3.85 3.28
N GLU A 77 -9.67 -4.09 2.43
CA GLU A 77 -8.75 -5.23 2.58
C GLU A 77 -7.36 -4.68 2.87
N LEU A 78 -6.70 -5.25 3.87
CA LEU A 78 -5.34 -4.93 4.24
C LEU A 78 -4.45 -6.14 3.97
N TYR A 79 -3.27 -5.88 3.42
CA TYR A 79 -2.24 -6.89 3.20
C TYR A 79 -0.92 -6.39 3.73
N TRP A 80 -0.12 -7.22 4.37
CA TRP A 80 1.21 -6.79 4.84
C TRP A 80 2.24 -7.91 4.79
N LYS A 81 3.51 -7.51 4.76
CA LYS A 81 4.67 -8.40 4.86
C LYS A 81 5.54 -7.94 6.02
N ILE A 82 6.03 -8.91 6.77
CA ILE A 82 6.96 -8.70 7.87
C ILE A 82 8.35 -9.14 7.38
N ASP A 83 9.38 -8.37 7.70
CA ASP A 83 10.76 -8.69 7.39
C ASP A 83 11.35 -9.74 8.38
N ASN A 84 12.61 -10.10 8.18
CA ASN A 84 13.32 -11.01 9.08
C ASN A 84 13.58 -10.42 10.48
N SER A 85 13.39 -9.11 10.67
CA SER A 85 13.56 -8.41 11.95
C SER A 85 12.26 -8.32 12.75
N GLY A 86 11.14 -8.76 12.17
CA GLY A 86 9.81 -8.69 12.79
C GLY A 86 9.09 -7.36 12.60
N LYS A 87 9.59 -6.49 11.71
CA LYS A 87 8.97 -5.20 11.36
C LYS A 87 8.17 -5.32 10.07
N ILE A 88 7.12 -4.50 9.92
CA ILE A 88 6.40 -4.43 8.66
C ILE A 88 7.28 -3.78 7.57
N GLU A 89 7.55 -4.56 6.53
CA GLU A 89 8.29 -4.15 5.33
C GLU A 89 7.38 -3.41 4.34
N LEU A 90 6.13 -3.89 4.23
CA LEU A 90 5.16 -3.33 3.31
C LEU A 90 3.74 -3.48 3.85
N LEU A 91 2.89 -2.51 3.47
CA LEU A 91 1.46 -2.50 3.75
C LEU A 91 0.71 -2.16 2.47
N VAL A 92 -0.32 -2.91 2.14
CA VAL A 92 -1.27 -2.61 1.07
C VAL A 92 -2.65 -2.42 1.67
N GLN A 93 -3.29 -1.29 1.39
CA GLN A 93 -4.68 -1.01 1.76
C GLN A 93 -5.51 -0.86 0.50
N CYS A 94 -6.50 -1.72 0.30
CA CYS A 94 -7.43 -1.69 -0.81
C CYS A 94 -8.83 -1.30 -0.32
N VAL A 95 -9.35 -0.17 -0.80
CA VAL A 95 -10.66 0.37 -0.37
C VAL A 95 -11.71 0.12 -1.44
N TYR A 96 -12.83 -0.50 -1.05
CA TYR A 96 -13.97 -0.82 -1.90
C TYR A 96 -15.08 0.21 -1.72
N ARG A 97 -15.35 1.02 -2.75
CA ARG A 97 -16.51 1.94 -2.77
C ARG A 97 -17.81 1.24 -3.18
N THR A 98 -17.74 0.14 -3.93
CA THR A 98 -18.87 -0.71 -4.34
C THR A 98 -18.42 -2.18 -4.46
N LYS A 99 -19.35 -3.14 -4.36
CA LYS A 99 -19.08 -4.59 -4.39
C LYS A 99 -18.50 -5.13 -5.70
N THR A 100 -18.45 -4.33 -6.77
CA THR A 100 -18.07 -4.81 -8.10
C THR A 100 -17.05 -3.85 -8.73
N THR A 101 -15.82 -4.38 -8.88
CA THR A 101 -14.80 -4.00 -9.86
C THR A 101 -14.09 -2.64 -9.77
N GLY A 102 -14.06 -1.97 -8.62
CA GLY A 102 -13.47 -0.61 -8.51
C GLY A 102 -12.49 -0.35 -7.36
N ALA A 103 -11.96 -1.37 -6.67
CA ALA A 103 -11.06 -1.11 -5.54
C ALA A 103 -9.72 -0.52 -5.99
N LEU A 104 -9.31 0.56 -5.32
CA LEU A 104 -7.99 1.15 -5.45
C LEU A 104 -7.15 0.73 -4.25
N CYS A 105 -5.96 0.23 -4.53
CA CYS A 105 -4.98 -0.19 -3.54
C CYS A 105 -3.89 0.88 -3.41
N ASN A 106 -3.52 1.18 -2.17
CA ASN A 106 -2.32 1.93 -1.83
C ASN A 106 -1.32 0.94 -1.22
N LEU A 107 -0.19 0.71 -1.88
CA LEU A 107 0.96 -0.01 -1.33
C LEU A 107 1.96 1.01 -0.80
N THR A 108 2.38 0.82 0.44
CA THR A 108 3.40 1.64 1.08
C THR A 108 4.53 0.74 1.55
N THR A 109 5.77 1.11 1.23
CA THR A 109 6.97 0.43 1.68
C THR A 109 8.08 1.43 1.99
N GLY A 110 8.92 1.09 2.99
CA GLY A 110 10.09 1.88 3.33
C GLY A 110 11.29 1.49 2.48
N ALA A 111 11.92 2.46 1.83
CA ALA A 111 13.27 2.34 1.29
C ALA A 111 14.26 2.84 2.35
N GLU A 112 14.49 2.02 3.39
CA GLU A 112 15.30 2.41 4.56
C GLU A 112 16.71 2.87 4.17
N GLN A 113 17.32 2.25 3.14
CA GLN A 113 18.65 2.62 2.66
C GLN A 113 18.72 4.01 2.04
N GLU A 114 17.60 4.55 1.58
CA GLU A 114 17.50 5.85 0.91
C GLU A 114 16.79 6.91 1.78
N GLY A 115 16.35 6.54 2.99
CA GLY A 115 15.56 7.42 3.85
C GLY A 115 14.28 7.89 3.16
N ALA A 116 13.62 7.02 2.39
CA ALA A 116 12.44 7.36 1.62
C ALA A 116 11.29 6.37 1.86
N LEU A 117 10.07 6.86 1.71
CA LEU A 117 8.85 6.06 1.71
C LEU A 117 8.26 6.11 0.31
N ILE A 118 8.03 4.93 -0.25
CA ILE A 118 7.47 4.76 -1.59
C ILE A 118 6.01 4.37 -1.41
N THR A 119 5.12 5.14 -2.03
CA THR A 119 3.69 4.85 -2.10
C THR A 119 3.29 4.59 -3.54
N LEU A 120 2.69 3.43 -3.81
CA LEU A 120 2.13 3.07 -5.10
C LEU A 120 0.62 3.03 -4.99
N ARG A 121 -0.07 3.64 -5.95
CA ARG A 121 -1.53 3.51 -6.07
C ARG A 121 -1.88 2.84 -7.38
N PHE A 122 -2.63 1.74 -7.29
CA PHE A 122 -3.00 0.91 -8.44
C PHE A 122 -4.38 0.28 -8.27
N ASN A 123 -4.99 -0.17 -9.37
CA ASN A 123 -6.23 -0.92 -9.34
C ASN A 123 -6.03 -2.31 -8.72
N TYR A 124 -6.98 -2.78 -7.90
CA TYR A 124 -6.96 -4.09 -7.25
C TYR A 124 -6.60 -5.27 -8.17
N LEU A 125 -6.95 -5.20 -9.47
CA LEU A 125 -6.59 -6.21 -10.47
C LEU A 125 -5.07 -6.47 -10.55
N TYR A 126 -4.23 -5.51 -10.17
CA TYR A 126 -2.77 -5.66 -10.13
C TYR A 126 -2.24 -6.21 -8.81
N LEU A 127 -3.07 -6.37 -7.79
CA LEU A 127 -2.65 -6.89 -6.49
C LEU A 127 -1.99 -8.28 -6.57
N PRO A 128 -2.45 -9.25 -7.39
CA PRO A 128 -1.74 -10.52 -7.54
C PRO A 128 -0.29 -10.37 -8.05
N SER A 129 0.00 -9.27 -8.74
CA SER A 129 1.32 -8.92 -9.30
C SER A 129 1.95 -7.74 -8.57
N TRP A 130 1.60 -7.49 -7.30
CA TRP A 130 2.08 -6.34 -6.53
C TRP A 130 3.61 -6.25 -6.49
N ASN A 131 4.30 -7.39 -6.44
CA ASN A 131 5.76 -7.42 -6.36
C ASN A 131 6.39 -6.93 -7.68
N ASP A 132 5.83 -7.32 -8.83
CA ASP A 132 6.27 -6.83 -10.14
C ASP A 132 5.97 -5.34 -10.30
N VAL A 133 4.81 -4.88 -9.81
CA VAL A 133 4.44 -3.46 -9.78
C VAL A 133 5.45 -2.66 -8.96
N LEU A 134 5.80 -3.16 -7.77
CA LEU A 134 6.77 -2.51 -6.90
C LEU A 134 8.16 -2.46 -7.54
N LYS A 135 8.66 -3.61 -8.01
CA LYS A 135 9.97 -3.72 -8.66
C LYS A 135 10.10 -2.75 -9.85
N LYS A 136 9.14 -2.75 -10.76
CA LYS A 136 9.15 -1.85 -11.94
C LYS A 136 9.06 -0.37 -11.55
N SER A 137 8.31 -0.05 -10.49
CA SER A 137 8.19 1.32 -10.01
C SER A 137 9.50 1.82 -9.39
N VAL A 138 10.18 0.99 -8.59
CA VAL A 138 11.49 1.31 -8.03
C VAL A 138 12.55 1.43 -9.12
N GLU A 139 12.56 0.52 -10.09
CA GLU A 139 13.47 0.60 -11.26
C GLU A 139 13.30 1.92 -12.03
N LEU A 140 12.05 2.38 -12.22
CA LEU A 140 11.76 3.65 -12.86
C LEU A 140 12.28 4.84 -12.04
N LEU A 141 12.07 4.84 -10.72
CA LEU A 141 12.60 5.90 -9.84
C LEU A 141 14.13 5.95 -9.91
N GLY A 142 14.80 4.81 -9.86
CA GLY A 142 16.26 4.73 -9.99
C GLY A 142 16.81 5.21 -11.35
N GLN A 143 15.98 5.27 -12.39
CA GLN A 143 16.35 5.88 -13.68
C GLN A 143 16.17 7.41 -13.69
N ILE A 144 15.23 7.94 -12.90
CA ILE A 144 14.92 9.38 -12.84
C ILE A 144 15.95 10.12 -11.96
N TYR A 145 16.49 9.46 -10.94
CA TYR A 145 17.45 10.05 -9.99
C TYR A 145 18.93 9.77 -10.31
N ARG A 146 19.25 9.27 -11.51
CA ARG A 146 20.62 9.15 -12.04
C ARG A 146 20.95 10.32 -12.96
#